data_AF-A0A5K3G2B8-F1
#
_entry.id   AF-A0A5K3G2B8-F1
#
_cell.length_a   1.000
_cell.length_b   1.000
_cell.length_c   1.000
_cell.angle_alpha   90.00
_cell.angle_beta   90.00
_cell.angle_gamma   90.00
#
_symmetry.space_group_name_H-M   'P 1'
#
loop_
_entity.id
_entity.type
_entity.pdbx_description
1 polymer ?
#
loop_
_entity_poly.entity_id
_entity_poly.type
_entity_poly.pdbx_seq_one_letter_code
_entity_poly.pdbx_strand_id
1 'polypeptide(L)'
;MFVHIRHQYVPRYHILRHLTAQGIEDARNEYRTERLSVVLVGSYIIPGTKFIAVKGFRNPVVAQLHFRQCSLFTRARNRDSGSSSTLRTS
;
A
#
# COMPACT_ATOMS: atom_id res chain seq x y z
N MET A 1 -9.36 -2.64 4.59
CA MET A 1 -8.41 -3.03 5.66
C MET A 1 -8.50 -1.98 6.76
N PHE A 2 -8.66 -2.40 8.01
CA PHE A 2 -8.65 -1.50 9.16
C PHE A 2 -7.31 -1.60 9.89
N VAL A 3 -6.83 -0.48 10.43
CA VAL A 3 -5.58 -0.39 11.20
C VAL A 3 -5.78 0.47 12.44
N HIS A 4 -5.03 0.16 13.50
CA HIS A 4 -4.99 0.95 14.71
C HIS A 4 -3.91 2.03 14.58
N ILE A 5 -4.26 3.28 14.92
CA ILE A 5 -3.31 4.40 14.89
C ILE A 5 -2.20 4.13 15.92
N ARG A 6 -0.97 4.57 15.63
CA ARG A 6 0.26 4.40 16.43
C ARG A 6 0.77 2.95 16.52
N HIS A 7 0.28 2.06 15.65
CA HIS A 7 0.77 0.69 15.57
C HIS A 7 1.61 0.49 14.30
N GLN A 8 2.65 -0.35 14.42
CA GLN A 8 3.49 -0.75 13.30
C GLN A 8 2.89 -1.97 12.60
N TYR A 9 2.92 -1.95 11.27
CA TYR A 9 2.39 -3.00 10.41
C TYR A 9 3.44 -3.44 9.38
N VAL A 10 3.30 -4.69 8.94
CA VAL A 10 4.09 -5.28 7.87
C VAL A 10 3.12 -5.74 6.76
N PRO A 11 3.13 -5.11 5.58
CA PRO A 11 2.35 -5.59 4.45
C PRO A 11 2.75 -7.02 4.07
N ARG A 12 1.75 -7.83 3.75
CA ARG A 12 1.92 -9.20 3.26
C ARG A 12 1.08 -9.41 2.03
N TYR A 13 1.68 -10.00 1.00
CA TYR A 13 1.04 -10.29 -0.28
C TYR A 13 0.82 -11.78 -0.39
N HIS A 14 -0.35 -12.18 -0.89
CA HIS A 14 -0.72 -13.57 -1.09
C HIS A 14 -0.98 -13.79 -2.57
N ILE A 15 -0.33 -14.81 -3.14
CA ILE A 15 -0.57 -15.23 -4.53
C ILE A 15 -1.47 -16.45 -4.49
N LEU A 16 -2.64 -16.35 -5.09
CA LEU A 16 -3.62 -17.43 -5.23
C LEU A 16 -3.63 -17.89 -6.68
N ARG A 17 -3.72 -19.20 -6.89
CA ARG A 17 -3.90 -19.81 -8.22
C ARG A 17 -5.22 -20.56 -8.25
N HIS A 18 -6.00 -20.33 -9.31
CA HIS A 18 -7.20 -21.10 -9.57
C HIS A 18 -6.84 -22.54 -10.00
N LEU A 19 -7.54 -23.52 -9.44
CA LEU A 19 -7.48 -24.91 -9.85
C LEU A 19 -8.23 -25.06 -11.19
N THR A 20 -7.61 -25.75 -12.13
CA THR A 20 -8.28 -26.19 -13.37
C THR A 20 -9.28 -27.29 -13.03
N ALA A 21 -10.22 -27.61 -13.94
CA ALA A 21 -11.24 -28.64 -13.73
C ALA A 21 -10.66 -29.98 -13.22
N GLN A 22 -9.46 -30.36 -13.67
CA GLN A 22 -8.76 -31.55 -13.21
C GLN A 22 -8.21 -31.42 -11.78
N GLY A 23 -7.67 -30.26 -11.41
CA GLY A 23 -7.24 -29.99 -10.04
C GLY A 23 -8.40 -29.85 -9.03
N ILE A 24 -9.63 -29.62 -9.52
CA ILE A 24 -10.85 -29.62 -8.69
C ILE A 24 -11.29 -31.05 -8.35
N GLU A 25 -11.17 -32.00 -9.30
CA GLU A 25 -11.44 -33.42 -9.06
C GLU A 25 -10.49 -34.02 -8.02
N ASP A 26 -9.19 -33.73 -8.12
CA ASP A 26 -8.19 -34.18 -7.14
C ASP A 26 -8.44 -33.57 -5.75
N ALA A 27 -8.81 -32.28 -5.67
CA ALA A 27 -9.10 -31.60 -4.41
C ALA A 27 -10.45 -32.01 -3.79
N ARG A 28 -11.42 -32.46 -4.60
CA ARG A 28 -12.73 -32.96 -4.14
C ARG A 28 -12.64 -34.24 -3.33
N ASN A 29 -11.59 -35.05 -3.56
CA ASN A 29 -11.37 -36.28 -2.81
C ASN A 29 -10.86 -36.04 -1.38
N GLU A 30 -10.28 -34.88 -1.09
CA GLU A 30 -9.67 -34.61 0.22
C GLU A 30 -10.55 -33.78 1.17
N TYR A 31 -11.41 -32.88 0.70
CA TYR A 31 -12.23 -32.06 1.62
C TYR A 31 -13.60 -31.71 1.05
N ARG A 32 -14.65 -32.32 1.63
CA ARG A 32 -16.05 -31.87 1.52
C ARG A 32 -16.21 -30.52 2.22
N THR A 33 -15.92 -29.43 1.52
CA THR A 33 -16.48 -28.12 1.89
C THR A 33 -16.52 -27.26 0.64
N GLU A 34 -17.64 -26.58 0.43
CA GLU A 34 -17.95 -25.63 -0.64
C GLU A 34 -16.95 -24.46 -0.65
N ARG A 35 -15.70 -24.71 -1.04
CA ARG A 35 -14.58 -23.78 -0.94
C ARG A 35 -14.13 -23.39 -2.35
N LEU A 36 -13.98 -22.08 -2.54
CA LEU A 36 -13.34 -21.46 -3.71
C LEU A 36 -12.16 -22.32 -4.18
N SER A 37 -12.18 -22.71 -5.46
CA SER A 37 -11.20 -23.58 -6.11
C SER A 37 -9.86 -22.87 -6.32
N VAL A 38 -9.28 -22.33 -5.26
CA VAL A 38 -8.02 -21.60 -5.27
C VAL A 38 -7.03 -22.23 -4.29
N VAL A 39 -5.79 -22.36 -4.72
CA VAL A 39 -4.66 -22.79 -3.88
C VAL A 39 -3.78 -21.59 -3.59
N LEU A 40 -3.35 -21.48 -2.34
CA LEU A 40 -2.33 -20.51 -1.93
C LEU A 40 -0.97 -20.94 -2.48
N VAL A 41 -0.48 -20.19 -3.46
CA VAL A 41 0.84 -20.40 -4.06
C VAL A 41 1.93 -19.94 -3.12
N GLY A 42 1.70 -18.85 -2.39
CA GLY A 42 2.68 -18.34 -1.45
C GLY A 42 2.26 -17.05 -0.76
N SER A 43 2.99 -16.74 0.31
CA SER A 43 2.85 -15.51 1.09
C SER A 43 4.18 -14.80 1.17
N TYR A 44 4.22 -13.54 0.78
CA TYR A 44 5.45 -12.77 0.59
C TYR A 44 5.42 -11.46 1.36
N ILE A 45 6.59 -11.04 1.84
CA ILE A 45 6.80 -9.74 2.46
C ILE A 45 7.89 -9.04 1.67
N ILE A 46 7.64 -7.80 1.26
CA ILE A 46 8.66 -6.97 0.61
C ILE A 46 9.42 -6.23 1.72
N PRO A 47 10.74 -6.43 1.88
CA PRO A 47 11.53 -5.69 2.87
C PRO A 47 11.40 -4.17 2.69
N GLY A 48 11.50 -3.43 3.79
CA GLY A 48 11.40 -1.96 3.75
C GLY A 48 9.97 -1.40 3.64
N THR A 49 8.93 -2.24 3.49
CA THR A 49 7.53 -1.80 3.40
C THR A 49 6.81 -1.70 4.74
N LYS A 50 7.50 -1.94 5.86
CA LYS A 50 6.93 -1.75 7.20
C LYS A 50 6.55 -0.28 7.40
N PHE A 51 5.40 -0.03 8.02
CA PHE A 51 4.94 1.34 8.26
C PHE A 51 4.24 1.47 9.61
N ILE A 52 4.09 2.70 10.09
CA ILE A 52 3.29 3.03 11.28
C ILE A 52 2.01 3.72 10.83
N ALA A 53 0.86 3.22 11.23
CA ALA A 53 -0.41 3.86 10.92
C ALA A 53 -0.57 5.16 11.72
N VAL A 54 -0.82 6.27 11.03
CA VAL A 54 -0.97 7.60 11.65
C VAL A 54 -2.21 8.31 11.10
N LYS A 55 -2.83 9.17 11.92
CA LYS A 55 -3.94 10.03 11.47
C LYS A 55 -3.46 11.22 10.61
N GLY A 56 -2.19 11.59 10.77
CA GLY A 56 -1.51 12.62 10.00
C GLY A 56 0.01 12.47 10.17
N PHE A 57 0.77 12.91 9.17
CA PHE A 57 2.23 12.79 9.19
C PHE A 57 2.83 13.58 10.35
N ARG A 58 3.67 12.92 11.15
CA ARG A 58 4.41 13.56 12.26
C ARG A 58 5.82 13.98 11.86
N ASN A 59 6.45 13.19 10.97
CA ASN A 59 7.79 13.47 10.49
C ASN A 59 7.68 14.38 9.25
N PRO A 60 8.28 15.58 9.27
CA PRO A 60 8.21 16.52 8.14
C PRO A 60 8.89 15.99 6.88
N VAL A 61 9.93 15.17 7.01
CA VAL A 61 10.61 14.52 5.88
C VAL A 61 9.65 13.58 5.14
N VAL A 62 8.89 12.78 5.91
CA VAL A 62 7.88 11.87 5.35
C VAL A 62 6.77 12.67 4.66
N ALA A 63 6.28 13.73 5.30
CA ALA A 63 5.27 14.61 4.70
C ALA A 63 5.75 15.23 3.38
N GLN A 64 6.99 15.72 3.34
CA GLN A 64 7.58 16.33 2.14
C GLN A 64 7.78 15.30 1.02
N LEU A 65 8.24 14.08 1.35
CA LEU A 65 8.36 12.99 0.37
C LEU A 65 6.99 12.64 -0.24
N HIS A 66 5.96 12.50 0.59
CA HIS A 66 4.59 12.26 0.10
C HIS A 66 4.09 13.40 -0.79
N PHE A 67 4.29 14.65 -0.40
CA PHE A 67 3.90 15.81 -1.21
C PHE A 67 4.64 15.84 -2.55
N ARG A 68 5.92 15.44 -2.57
CA ARG A 68 6.70 15.35 -3.80
C ARG A 68 6.29 14.16 -4.68
N GLN A 69 5.97 13.02 -4.12
CA GLN A 69 5.81 11.80 -4.92
C GLN A 69 4.35 11.54 -5.33
N CYS A 70 3.38 11.96 -4.53
CA CYS A 70 1.98 11.72 -4.83
C CYS A 70 1.45 12.74 -5.85
N SER A 71 0.97 12.22 -6.98
CA SER A 71 0.37 13.01 -8.07
C SER A 71 -0.83 13.86 -7.63
N LEU A 72 -1.51 13.46 -6.57
CA LEU A 72 -2.62 14.19 -5.96
C LEU A 72 -2.21 15.57 -5.40
N PHE A 73 -0.93 15.75 -5.03
CA PHE A 73 -0.42 17.03 -4.52
C PHE A 73 0.32 17.86 -5.58
N THR A 74 0.32 17.42 -6.84
CA THR A 74 1.00 18.12 -7.95
C THR A 74 0.48 19.54 -8.16
N ARG A 75 -0.82 19.80 -7.91
CA ARG A 75 -1.39 21.14 -8.05
C ARG A 75 -0.90 22.12 -6.97
N ALA A 76 -0.54 21.62 -5.78
CA ALA A 76 -0.01 22.45 -4.69
C ALA A 76 1.48 22.78 -4.90
N ARG A 77 2.26 21.90 -5.56
CA ARG A 77 3.65 22.19 -5.96
C ARG A 77 3.81 23.46 -6.78
N ASN A 78 2.88 23.72 -7.70
CA ASN A 78 2.95 24.87 -8.60
C ASN A 78 2.72 26.21 -7.89
N ARG A 79 2.21 26.20 -6.65
CA ARG A 79 2.00 27.44 -5.86
C ARG A 79 3.28 27.90 -5.16
N ASP A 80 4.07 26.96 -4.66
CA ASP A 80 5.30 27.29 -3.92
C ASP A 80 6.46 27.69 -4.86
N SER A 81 6.46 27.22 -6.11
CA SER A 81 7.45 27.62 -7.12
C SER A 81 7.23 29.03 -7.70
N GLY A 82 6.13 29.70 -7.34
CA GLY A 82 5.77 31.04 -7.82
C GLY A 82 6.05 32.19 -6.85
N SER A 83 6.52 31.91 -5.62
CA SER A 83 6.85 32.96 -4.64
C SER A 83 8.35 33.22 -4.60
N SER A 84 8.89 33.83 -5.67
CA SER A 84 10.20 34.47 -5.63
C SER A 84 10.22 35.70 -6.53
N SER A 85 10.77 36.81 -5.99
CA SER A 85 10.83 38.19 -6.49
C SER A 85 9.50 38.95 -6.41
N THR A 86 9.40 40.06 -5.67
CA THR A 86 10.31 41.21 -5.67
C THR A 86 10.54 41.82 -4.27
N LEU A 87 11.82 41.87 -3.89
CA LEU A 87 12.37 42.95 -3.09
C LEU A 87 12.12 44.27 -3.83
N ARG A 88 11.52 45.26 -3.17
CA ARG A 88 11.77 46.66 -3.47
C ARG A 88 11.74 47.48 -2.18
N THR A 89 12.95 47.88 -1.79
CA THR A 89 13.31 49.11 -1.05
C THR A 89 12.43 50.28 -1.53
N SER A 90 12.06 51.28 -0.72
CA SER A 90 12.76 51.99 0.35
C SER A 90 11.73 52.71 1.21
#